data_AF-A0AA40BP42-F1
#
_entry.id   AF-A0AA40BP42-F1
#
_cell.length_a   1.000
_cell.length_b   1.000
_cell.length_c   1.000
_cell.angle_alpha   90.00
_cell.angle_beta   90.00
_cell.angle_gamma   90.00
#
_symmetry.space_group_name_H-M   'P 1'
#
loop_
_entity.id
_entity.type
_entity.pdbx_description
1 polymer ?
#
loop_
_entity_poly.entity_id
_entity_poly.type
_entity_poly.pdbx_seq_one_letter_code
_entity_poly.pdbx_strand_id
1 'polypeptide(L)'
;MASNHQVETTTLSAKCHCESTHITITIPTSALPLKTHLCHCHICRRVHGTLCCFHAPLPAGVVPILSPPLAFTRYIHSPLAASARLFCSTCGCHIGDEDLESPSDSLGGVPEWRIATSLFPSSAFTLGSHIYPPLSHPSLATWIPDIPSWTPAKDDPMFPIPPPVAPDPDSEPEGGQLLRAECMCGGVIFPVRRPSDSASGTDRQLFKGRAARLDAAVGRDKWVAQLDVSDDMRLTTGANLMAWMTVPTPFGFADGLGFDGRGDSTVKVYQVLGSGGKGQRFKKWAEESGNGIEGLDFGRAETVG
;
A
#
# COMPACT_ATOMS: atom_id res chain seq x y z
N MET A 1 24.25 -44.17 4.88
CA MET A 1 24.13 -43.43 3.62
C MET A 1 23.12 -42.32 3.86
N ALA A 2 23.56 -41.08 4.02
CA ALA A 2 22.64 -39.95 4.15
C ALA A 2 21.96 -39.74 2.80
N SER A 3 20.64 -39.88 2.73
CA SER A 3 19.90 -39.60 1.51
C SER A 3 20.03 -38.11 1.22
N ASN A 4 20.57 -37.79 0.05
CA ASN A 4 20.68 -36.43 -0.45
C ASN A 4 19.27 -36.02 -0.89
N HIS A 5 18.42 -35.61 0.06
CA HIS A 5 17.09 -35.11 -0.27
C HIS A 5 17.26 -33.73 -0.91
N GLN A 6 17.18 -33.71 -2.24
CA GLN A 6 17.10 -32.47 -3.01
C GLN A 6 15.79 -31.79 -2.62
N VAL A 7 15.89 -30.64 -1.97
CA VAL A 7 14.72 -29.82 -1.62
C VAL A 7 14.13 -29.29 -2.93
N GLU A 8 12.87 -29.64 -3.19
CA GLU A 8 12.15 -29.11 -4.35
C GLU A 8 11.91 -27.61 -4.16
N THR A 9 12.22 -26.83 -5.19
CA THR A 9 12.11 -25.36 -5.15
C THR A 9 11.23 -24.84 -6.26
N THR A 10 10.44 -23.81 -5.95
CA THR A 10 9.68 -23.02 -6.91
C THR A 10 10.34 -21.66 -7.10
N THR A 11 10.44 -21.21 -8.35
CA THR A 11 10.91 -19.86 -8.68
C THR A 11 9.73 -18.97 -9.05
N LEU A 12 9.58 -17.84 -8.36
CA LEU A 12 8.60 -16.82 -8.65
C LEU A 12 9.30 -15.60 -9.25
N SER A 13 8.69 -15.00 -10.27
CA SER A 13 9.22 -13.81 -10.94
C SER A 13 8.17 -12.72 -11.04
N ALA A 14 8.61 -11.48 -10.95
CA ALA A 14 7.77 -10.29 -11.00
C ALA A 14 8.49 -9.12 -11.67
N LYS A 15 7.69 -8.15 -12.14
CA LYS A 15 8.16 -6.87 -12.68
C LYS A 15 7.25 -5.74 -12.20
N CYS A 16 7.79 -4.54 -12.05
CA CYS A 16 6.97 -3.36 -11.81
C CYS A 16 6.27 -2.88 -13.10
N HIS A 17 5.36 -1.90 -12.98
CA HIS A 17 4.57 -1.39 -14.11
C HIS A 17 5.42 -0.87 -15.28
N CYS A 18 6.52 -0.16 -15.00
CA CYS A 18 7.41 0.35 -16.04
C CYS A 18 8.43 -0.68 -16.55
N GLU A 19 8.42 -1.89 -16.00
CA GLU A 19 9.30 -3.01 -16.34
C GLU A 19 10.80 -2.75 -16.17
N SER A 20 11.19 -1.60 -15.61
CA SER A 20 12.61 -1.30 -15.38
C SER A 20 13.21 -2.09 -14.22
N THR A 21 12.37 -2.68 -13.36
CA THR A 21 12.81 -3.60 -12.29
C THR A 21 12.17 -4.97 -12.46
N HIS A 22 13.00 -6.00 -12.31
CA HIS A 22 12.65 -7.40 -12.29
C HIS A 22 13.10 -8.01 -10.96
N ILE A 23 12.25 -8.85 -10.39
CA ILE A 23 12.49 -9.53 -9.12
C ILE A 23 12.29 -11.02 -9.36
N THR A 24 13.25 -11.82 -8.92
CA THR A 24 13.14 -13.27 -8.91
C THR A 24 13.44 -13.79 -7.51
N ILE A 25 12.59 -14.68 -7.00
CA ILE A 25 12.81 -15.39 -5.74
C ILE A 25 12.72 -16.89 -6.00
N THR A 26 13.64 -17.65 -5.41
CA THR A 26 13.62 -19.12 -5.45
C THR A 26 13.47 -19.62 -4.02
N ILE A 27 12.39 -20.34 -3.75
CA ILE A 27 12.01 -20.77 -2.40
C ILE A 27 11.65 -22.26 -2.39
N PRO A 28 11.75 -22.96 -1.25
CA PRO A 28 11.24 -24.31 -1.12
C PRO A 28 9.75 -24.38 -1.49
N THR A 29 9.37 -25.34 -2.33
CA THR A 29 7.96 -25.49 -2.76
C THR A 29 7.04 -25.74 -1.57
N SER A 30 7.54 -26.42 -0.52
CA SER A 30 6.82 -26.65 0.74
C SER A 30 6.52 -25.39 1.57
N ALA A 31 7.18 -24.25 1.27
CA ALA A 31 6.90 -22.99 1.94
C ALA A 31 5.71 -22.23 1.32
N LEU A 32 5.20 -22.68 0.17
CA LEU A 32 4.07 -22.07 -0.51
C LEU A 32 2.73 -22.61 0.00
N PRO A 33 1.68 -21.76 0.09
CA PRO A 33 1.70 -20.32 -0.13
C PRO A 33 2.30 -19.54 1.07
N LEU A 34 3.03 -18.45 0.79
CA LEU A 34 3.60 -17.59 1.84
C LEU A 34 2.50 -16.81 2.58
N LYS A 35 2.68 -16.63 3.89
CA LYS A 35 1.73 -15.88 4.73
C LYS A 35 2.00 -14.38 4.62
N THR A 36 0.99 -13.63 4.18
CA THR A 36 1.05 -12.17 4.03
C THR A 36 0.57 -11.49 5.29
N HIS A 37 1.35 -10.57 5.84
CA HIS A 37 0.89 -9.66 6.87
C HIS A 37 0.53 -8.29 6.29
N LEU A 38 -0.45 -7.64 6.91
CA LEU A 38 -0.93 -6.32 6.57
C LEU A 38 -0.52 -5.35 7.67
N CYS A 39 0.57 -4.62 7.47
CA CYS A 39 1.05 -3.66 8.49
C CYS A 39 0.37 -2.30 8.31
N HIS A 40 -0.35 -1.88 9.35
CA HIS A 40 -1.09 -0.61 9.39
C HIS A 40 -0.36 0.49 10.16
N CYS A 41 0.89 0.25 10.56
CA CYS A 41 1.66 1.25 11.28
C CYS A 41 1.78 2.53 10.43
N HIS A 42 1.89 3.67 11.11
CA HIS A 42 1.89 4.97 10.44
C HIS A 42 3.04 5.11 9.43
N ILE A 43 4.16 4.42 9.64
CA ILE A 43 5.28 4.39 8.71
C ILE A 43 4.92 3.64 7.44
N CYS A 44 4.41 2.40 7.52
CA CYS A 44 4.00 1.67 6.33
C CYS A 44 2.95 2.47 5.53
N ARG A 45 1.98 3.08 6.22
CA ARG A 45 0.99 3.94 5.57
C ARG A 45 1.59 5.16 4.87
N ARG A 46 2.47 5.91 5.53
CA ARG A 46 3.05 7.15 4.98
C ARG A 46 4.17 6.92 3.98
N VAL A 47 4.92 5.83 4.11
CA VAL A 47 6.01 5.50 3.18
C VAL A 47 5.46 4.93 1.88
N HIS A 48 4.46 4.05 1.94
CA HIS A 48 3.89 3.45 0.73
C HIS A 48 2.72 4.27 0.15
N GLY A 49 2.17 5.23 0.91
CA GLY A 49 1.00 6.02 0.49
C GLY A 49 -0.30 5.20 0.45
N THR A 50 -0.33 4.05 1.13
CA THR A 50 -1.42 3.07 1.08
C THR A 50 -2.12 2.92 2.43
N LEU A 51 -3.25 2.18 2.46
CA LEU A 51 -3.98 1.90 3.71
C LEU A 51 -3.17 1.02 4.68
N CYS A 52 -2.35 0.12 4.13
CA CYS A 52 -1.38 -0.73 4.82
C CYS A 52 -0.35 -1.24 3.80
N CYS A 53 0.79 -1.77 4.24
CA CYS A 53 1.63 -2.59 3.36
C CYS A 53 1.07 -4.02 3.27
N PHE A 54 1.43 -4.74 2.20
CA PHE A 54 1.12 -6.16 2.02
C PHE A 54 2.44 -6.91 1.82
N HIS A 55 2.92 -7.53 2.89
CA HIS A 55 4.26 -8.10 2.93
C HIS A 55 4.21 -9.59 3.25
N ALA A 56 4.98 -10.38 2.51
CA ALA A 56 5.24 -11.77 2.86
C ALA A 56 6.73 -11.91 3.22
N PRO A 57 7.07 -12.39 4.44
CA PRO A 57 8.45 -12.71 4.77
C PRO A 57 8.92 -13.88 3.92
N LEU A 58 10.14 -13.78 3.40
CA LEU A 58 10.79 -14.88 2.71
C LEU A 58 11.33 -15.89 3.73
N PRO A 59 11.41 -17.19 3.38
CA PRO A 59 12.08 -18.17 4.23
C PRO A 59 13.52 -17.75 4.55
N ALA A 60 14.00 -18.14 5.73
CA ALA A 60 15.33 -17.79 6.19
C ALA A 60 16.41 -18.18 5.16
N GLY A 61 17.34 -17.26 4.88
CA GLY A 61 18.40 -17.43 3.89
C GLY A 61 18.01 -17.17 2.43
N VAL A 62 16.72 -16.91 2.14
CA VAL A 62 16.27 -16.55 0.79
C VAL A 62 16.43 -15.04 0.58
N VAL A 63 17.21 -14.68 -0.43
CA VAL A 63 17.41 -13.29 -0.87
C VAL A 63 16.86 -13.12 -2.29
N PRO A 64 16.07 -12.08 -2.56
CA PRO A 64 15.58 -11.79 -3.90
C PRO A 64 16.71 -11.36 -4.84
N ILE A 65 16.66 -11.87 -6.07
CA ILE A 65 17.51 -11.41 -7.16
C ILE A 65 16.84 -10.20 -7.79
N LEU A 66 17.51 -9.05 -7.73
CA LEU A 66 17.03 -7.76 -8.20
C LEU A 66 17.78 -7.36 -9.48
N SER A 67 17.06 -7.10 -10.57
CA SER A 67 17.66 -6.77 -11.86
C SER A 67 16.97 -5.61 -12.58
N PRO A 68 17.74 -4.66 -13.17
CA PRO A 68 19.17 -4.43 -12.97
C PRO A 68 19.42 -3.78 -11.59
N PRO A 69 20.60 -3.98 -10.95
CA PRO A 69 20.84 -3.47 -9.59
C PRO A 69 20.63 -1.96 -9.39
N LEU A 70 20.87 -1.16 -10.43
CA LEU A 70 20.75 0.31 -10.37
C LEU A 70 19.31 0.83 -10.57
N ALA A 71 18.33 -0.04 -10.82
CA ALA A 71 16.94 0.37 -11.01
C ALA A 71 16.15 0.51 -9.70
N PHE A 72 16.83 0.43 -8.54
CA PHE A 72 16.22 0.42 -7.23
C PHE A 72 16.68 1.60 -6.37
N THR A 73 15.73 2.28 -5.76
CA THR A 73 15.95 3.31 -4.74
C THR A 73 15.72 2.68 -3.37
N ARG A 74 16.74 2.77 -2.52
CA ARG A 74 16.70 2.29 -1.13
C ARG A 74 16.35 3.44 -0.20
N TYR A 75 15.36 3.28 0.66
CA TYR A 75 14.87 4.31 1.58
C TYR A 75 14.83 3.83 3.03
N ILE A 76 15.51 4.57 3.91
CA ILE A 76 15.55 4.37 5.35
C ILE A 76 14.89 5.58 6.00
N HIS A 77 13.75 5.37 6.67
CA HIS A 77 12.91 6.48 7.14
C HIS A 77 13.45 7.19 8.39
N SER A 78 14.31 6.53 9.17
CA SER A 78 14.95 7.10 10.36
C SER A 78 16.25 6.34 10.68
N PRO A 79 17.19 6.94 11.43
CA PRO A 79 18.40 6.23 11.90
C PRO A 79 18.11 5.02 12.79
N LEU A 80 16.91 4.91 13.34
CA LEU A 80 16.46 3.80 14.21
C LEU A 80 15.64 2.75 13.45
N ALA A 81 15.52 2.87 12.13
CA ALA A 81 14.74 1.94 11.33
C ALA A 81 15.39 0.55 11.33
N ALA A 82 14.61 -0.50 11.55
CA ALA A 82 15.08 -1.88 11.46
C ALA A 82 15.23 -2.39 10.01
N SER A 83 14.64 -1.68 9.03
CA SER A 83 14.63 -2.10 7.63
C SER A 83 14.78 -0.94 6.65
N ALA A 84 15.40 -1.24 5.51
CA ALA A 84 15.34 -0.43 4.31
C ALA A 84 14.18 -0.87 3.42
N ARG A 85 13.46 0.10 2.84
CA ARG A 85 12.42 -0.16 1.84
C ARG A 85 12.97 0.06 0.45
N LEU A 86 12.71 -0.87 -0.46
CA LEU A 86 13.15 -0.79 -1.84
C LEU A 86 12.00 -0.40 -2.75
N PHE A 87 12.29 0.51 -3.67
CA PHE A 87 11.37 1.03 -4.67
C PHE A 87 12.00 1.01 -6.04
N CYS A 88 11.21 0.86 -7.10
CA CYS A 88 11.69 1.12 -8.45
C CYS A 88 12.09 2.60 -8.60
N SER A 89 13.31 2.88 -9.03
CA SER A 89 13.78 4.26 -9.24
C SER A 89 13.00 4.98 -10.36
N THR A 90 12.44 4.23 -11.31
CA THR A 90 11.66 4.78 -12.44
C THR A 90 10.21 5.05 -12.08
N CYS A 91 9.44 4.05 -11.63
CA CYS A 91 8.01 4.22 -11.30
C CYS A 91 7.69 4.29 -9.79
N GLY A 92 8.68 4.24 -8.90
CA GLY A 92 8.42 4.32 -7.45
C GLY A 92 7.65 3.12 -6.88
N CYS A 93 7.40 2.06 -7.67
CA CYS A 93 6.73 0.86 -7.20
C CYS A 93 7.48 0.24 -6.02
N HIS A 94 6.75 -0.04 -4.94
CA HIS A 94 7.32 -0.72 -3.80
C HIS A 94 7.61 -2.19 -4.12
N ILE A 95 8.83 -2.63 -3.80
CA ILE A 95 9.36 -3.97 -4.14
C ILE A 95 9.33 -4.89 -2.92
N GLY A 96 9.78 -4.38 -1.78
CA GLY A 96 9.94 -5.12 -0.54
C GLY A 96 10.84 -4.38 0.44
N ASP A 97 10.99 -4.99 1.61
CA ASP A 97 11.81 -4.50 2.72
C ASP A 97 12.93 -5.50 3.01
N GLU A 98 14.12 -4.96 3.26
CA GLU A 98 15.33 -5.66 3.68
C GLU A 98 15.70 -5.19 5.08
N ASP A 99 15.91 -6.12 6.01
CA ASP A 99 16.36 -5.76 7.35
C ASP A 99 17.78 -5.17 7.30
N LEU A 100 18.02 -4.09 8.06
CA LEU A 100 19.34 -3.44 8.13
C LEU A 100 20.35 -4.27 8.93
N GLU A 101 19.85 -5.00 9.92
CA GLU A 101 20.61 -5.91 10.77
C GLU A 101 19.98 -7.30 10.64
N SER A 102 20.80 -8.34 10.45
CA SER A 102 20.30 -9.71 10.46
C SER A 102 19.96 -10.08 11.92
N PRO A 103 18.73 -10.49 12.26
CA PRO A 103 18.36 -10.87 13.63
C PRO A 103 19.14 -12.08 14.17
N SER A 104 19.90 -12.77 13.32
CA SER A 104 20.60 -13.99 13.69
C SER A 104 22.01 -14.08 13.11
N ASP A 105 23.02 -14.05 13.99
CA ASP A 105 24.39 -14.51 13.70
C ASP A 105 24.44 -15.98 13.20
N SER A 106 23.34 -16.74 13.32
CA SER A 106 23.26 -18.15 12.93
C SER A 106 23.19 -18.41 11.42
N LEU A 107 22.86 -17.39 10.60
CA LEU A 107 22.84 -17.49 9.13
C LEU A 107 23.96 -16.67 8.47
N GLY A 108 24.99 -16.31 9.21
CA GLY A 108 26.17 -15.63 8.65
C GLY A 108 25.89 -14.23 8.10
N GLY A 109 24.92 -13.52 8.69
CA GLY A 109 24.62 -12.13 8.32
C GLY A 109 23.74 -11.95 7.08
N VAL A 110 23.06 -13.01 6.60
CA VAL A 110 22.07 -12.87 5.51
C VAL A 110 20.88 -12.04 6.02
N PRO A 111 20.52 -10.92 5.35
CA PRO A 111 19.39 -10.11 5.76
C PRO A 111 18.08 -10.87 5.56
N GLU A 112 17.12 -10.67 6.45
CA GLU A 112 15.76 -11.14 6.23
C GLU A 112 15.01 -10.18 5.31
N TRP A 113 14.13 -10.76 4.48
CA TRP A 113 13.41 -10.02 3.44
C TRP A 113 11.91 -10.19 3.56
N ARG A 114 11.19 -9.11 3.25
CA ARG A 114 9.75 -9.10 3.04
C ARG A 114 9.47 -8.60 1.64
N ILE A 115 8.70 -9.32 0.85
CA ILE A 115 8.35 -8.90 -0.53
C ILE A 115 6.96 -8.27 -0.60
N ALA A 116 6.79 -7.30 -1.49
CA ALA A 116 5.48 -6.78 -1.86
C ALA A 116 4.72 -7.84 -2.65
N THR A 117 3.68 -8.42 -2.05
CA THR A 117 2.95 -9.57 -2.63
C THR A 117 2.16 -9.20 -3.89
N SER A 118 1.82 -7.91 -4.00
CA SER A 118 1.27 -7.26 -5.18
C SER A 118 2.08 -7.48 -6.45
N LEU A 119 3.35 -7.79 -6.42
CA LEU A 119 4.12 -7.94 -7.67
C LEU A 119 4.03 -9.34 -8.27
N PHE A 120 3.61 -10.31 -7.48
CA PHE A 120 3.67 -11.73 -7.81
C PHE A 120 2.27 -12.32 -8.02
N PRO A 121 2.17 -13.53 -8.61
CA PRO A 121 0.90 -14.22 -8.74
C PRO A 121 0.23 -14.44 -7.37
N SER A 122 -1.09 -14.21 -7.30
CA SER A 122 -1.85 -14.33 -6.05
C SER A 122 -1.78 -15.73 -5.43
N SER A 123 -1.68 -16.78 -6.25
CA SER A 123 -1.60 -18.18 -5.79
C SER A 123 -0.37 -18.48 -4.93
N ALA A 124 0.66 -17.63 -4.95
CA ALA A 124 1.83 -17.80 -4.11
C ALA A 124 1.63 -17.30 -2.68
N PHE A 125 0.49 -16.68 -2.35
CA PHE A 125 0.27 -16.03 -1.06
C PHE A 125 -1.10 -16.33 -0.46
N THR A 126 -1.17 -16.31 0.87
CA THR A 126 -2.43 -16.26 1.62
C THR A 126 -2.39 -15.14 2.64
N LEU A 127 -3.54 -14.57 3.01
CA LEU A 127 -3.58 -13.59 4.09
C LEU A 127 -3.29 -14.29 5.41
N GLY A 128 -2.42 -13.68 6.21
CA GLY A 128 -1.91 -14.21 7.47
C GLY A 128 -2.44 -13.43 8.65
N SER A 129 -2.20 -12.12 8.69
CA SER A 129 -2.58 -11.29 9.84
C SER A 129 -2.63 -9.78 9.54
N HIS A 130 -3.37 -9.05 10.36
CA HIS A 130 -3.19 -7.62 10.54
C HIS A 130 -2.12 -7.35 11.59
N ILE A 131 -1.22 -6.41 11.31
CA ILE A 131 -0.15 -5.99 12.23
C ILE A 131 -0.30 -4.48 12.49
N TYR A 132 -0.29 -4.09 13.77
CA TYR A 132 -0.59 -2.73 14.23
C TYR A 132 -1.92 -2.14 13.73
N PRO A 133 -3.04 -2.90 13.67
CA PRO A 133 -4.31 -2.31 13.25
C PRO A 133 -4.67 -1.12 14.17
N PRO A 134 -5.12 0.01 13.60
CA PRO A 134 -5.51 1.16 14.41
C PRO A 134 -6.73 0.82 15.24
N LEU A 135 -6.67 1.15 16.54
CA LEU A 135 -7.76 0.88 17.49
C LEU A 135 -8.84 1.97 17.48
N SER A 136 -8.51 3.18 17.02
CA SER A 136 -9.33 4.38 17.19
C SER A 136 -10.11 4.80 15.95
N HIS A 137 -9.87 4.19 14.79
CA HIS A 137 -10.54 4.54 13.55
C HIS A 137 -10.66 3.34 12.60
N PRO A 138 -11.67 3.31 11.71
CA PRO A 138 -11.78 2.28 10.69
C PRO A 138 -10.49 2.16 9.87
N SER A 139 -10.15 0.93 9.50
CA SER A 139 -9.04 0.60 8.61
C SER A 139 -9.39 -0.60 7.75
N LEU A 140 -8.47 -1.03 6.90
CA LEU A 140 -8.66 -2.28 6.16
C LEU A 140 -8.86 -3.49 7.10
N ALA A 141 -8.39 -3.41 8.35
CA ALA A 141 -8.68 -4.45 9.36
C ALA A 141 -10.15 -4.54 9.75
N THR A 142 -10.89 -3.44 9.68
CA THR A 142 -12.33 -3.42 9.92
C THR A 142 -13.10 -4.01 8.72
N TRP A 143 -12.52 -3.99 7.51
CA TRP A 143 -13.14 -4.52 6.30
C TRP A 143 -12.84 -5.99 6.06
N ILE A 144 -11.77 -6.52 6.67
CA ILE A 144 -11.36 -7.94 6.58
C ILE A 144 -11.16 -8.49 8.00
N PRO A 145 -12.22 -8.59 8.82
CA PRO A 145 -12.10 -8.93 10.23
C PRO A 145 -11.67 -10.37 10.49
N ASP A 146 -11.80 -11.25 9.50
CA ASP A 146 -11.61 -12.71 9.65
C ASP A 146 -10.14 -13.14 9.72
N ILE A 147 -9.18 -12.23 9.47
CA ILE A 147 -7.75 -12.53 9.66
C ILE A 147 -7.29 -12.06 11.04
N PRO A 148 -6.46 -12.86 11.74
CA PRO A 148 -6.05 -12.53 13.10
C PRO A 148 -5.29 -11.20 13.15
N SER A 149 -5.47 -10.49 14.25
CA SER A 149 -4.80 -9.22 14.48
C SER A 149 -3.73 -9.38 15.55
N TRP A 150 -2.55 -8.82 15.30
CA TRP A 150 -1.47 -8.68 16.26
C TRP A 150 -1.18 -7.21 16.50
N THR A 151 -1.39 -6.79 17.75
CA THR A 151 -1.05 -5.45 18.24
C THR A 151 -0.02 -5.63 19.36
N PRO A 152 1.26 -5.33 19.11
CA PRO A 152 2.28 -5.42 20.14
C PRO A 152 2.02 -4.50 21.32
N ALA A 153 2.54 -4.88 22.48
CA ALA A 153 2.56 -4.04 23.65
C ALA A 153 3.49 -2.84 23.45
N LYS A 154 3.31 -1.76 24.22
CA LYS A 154 4.10 -0.52 24.08
C LYS A 154 5.60 -0.71 24.35
N ASP A 155 5.93 -1.75 25.10
CA ASP A 155 7.28 -2.15 25.51
C ASP A 155 7.85 -3.27 24.62
N ASP A 156 7.14 -3.68 23.56
CA ASP A 156 7.64 -4.66 22.61
C ASP A 156 8.89 -4.10 21.89
N PRO A 157 10.01 -4.84 21.84
CA PRO A 157 11.24 -4.38 21.19
C PRO A 157 11.08 -4.14 19.68
N MET A 158 10.06 -4.73 19.04
CA MET A 158 9.68 -4.47 17.65
C MET A 158 8.81 -3.21 17.50
N PHE A 159 8.52 -2.49 18.60
CA PHE A 159 7.84 -1.19 18.66
C PHE A 159 8.84 -0.03 18.88
N PRO A 160 9.86 0.22 18.03
CA PRO A 160 10.81 1.31 18.33
C PRO A 160 10.29 2.69 17.96
N ILE A 161 8.98 2.90 17.73
CA ILE A 161 8.50 4.13 17.11
C ILE A 161 7.38 4.72 17.96
N PRO A 162 7.58 5.92 18.54
CA PRO A 162 6.54 6.55 19.31
C PRO A 162 5.27 6.64 18.45
N PRO A 163 4.08 6.46 19.06
CA PRO A 163 2.84 6.63 18.33
C PRO A 163 2.87 7.99 17.63
N PRO A 164 2.36 8.09 16.39
CA PRO A 164 2.36 9.36 15.68
C PRO A 164 1.66 10.37 16.59
N VAL A 165 2.33 11.48 16.86
CA VAL A 165 1.68 12.62 17.50
C VAL A 165 0.50 12.96 16.60
N ALA A 166 -0.72 12.86 17.13
CA ALA A 166 -1.88 13.31 16.39
C ALA A 166 -1.60 14.74 15.94
N PRO A 167 -1.82 15.09 14.65
CA PRO A 167 -1.60 16.45 14.21
C PRO A 167 -2.36 17.39 15.16
N ASP A 168 -1.65 18.37 15.69
CA ASP A 168 -2.26 19.39 16.55
C ASP A 168 -3.36 20.07 15.72
N PRO A 169 -4.65 19.97 16.10
CA PRO A 169 -5.73 20.59 15.35
C PRO A 169 -5.55 22.12 15.23
N ASP A 170 -4.83 22.75 16.17
CA ASP A 170 -4.51 24.18 16.14
C ASP A 170 -3.33 24.50 15.20
N SER A 171 -2.62 23.49 14.68
CA SER A 171 -1.61 23.62 13.63
C SER A 171 -2.18 23.51 12.21
N GLU A 172 -3.49 23.25 12.05
CA GLU A 172 -4.11 23.16 10.73
C GLU A 172 -4.24 24.56 10.09
N PRO A 173 -3.74 24.75 8.85
CA PRO A 173 -3.86 26.02 8.15
C PRO A 173 -5.33 26.42 7.95
N GLU A 174 -5.60 27.74 7.96
CA GLU A 174 -6.95 28.30 7.79
C GLU A 174 -7.99 27.79 8.82
N GLY A 175 -7.59 27.54 10.07
CA GLY A 175 -8.54 27.18 11.14
C GLY A 175 -9.21 25.83 10.93
N GLY A 176 -8.47 24.85 10.41
CA GLY A 176 -8.95 23.50 10.18
C GLY A 176 -9.66 23.27 8.84
N GLN A 177 -9.66 24.25 7.92
CA GLN A 177 -10.24 24.07 6.58
C GLN A 177 -9.29 23.37 5.59
N LEU A 178 -7.99 23.34 5.89
CA LEU A 178 -6.97 22.68 5.08
C LEU A 178 -6.37 21.50 5.85
N LEU A 179 -6.48 20.31 5.26
CA LEU A 179 -5.81 19.09 5.69
C LEU A 179 -4.39 19.07 5.14
N ARG A 180 -3.39 18.90 5.99
CA ARG A 180 -1.99 18.75 5.55
C ARG A 180 -1.72 17.30 5.15
N ALA A 181 -1.45 17.04 3.87
CA ALA A 181 -0.96 15.76 3.38
C ALA A 181 0.55 15.83 3.15
N GLU A 182 1.28 14.81 3.59
CA GLU A 182 2.74 14.73 3.39
C GLU A 182 3.22 13.30 3.28
N CYS A 183 4.37 13.11 2.62
CA CYS A 183 5.10 11.84 2.67
C CYS A 183 5.87 11.68 3.99
N MET A 184 6.36 10.47 4.29
CA MET A 184 7.05 10.18 5.55
C MET A 184 8.27 11.08 5.82
N CYS A 185 9.03 11.48 4.78
CA CYS A 185 10.20 12.35 4.94
C CYS A 185 9.86 13.86 4.91
N GLY A 186 8.60 14.24 4.68
CA GLY A 186 8.20 15.63 4.48
C GLY A 186 8.70 16.26 3.16
N GLY A 187 9.34 15.50 2.28
CA GLY A 187 9.81 16.00 0.98
C GLY A 187 8.70 16.32 -0.03
N VAL A 188 7.50 15.77 0.18
CA VAL A 188 6.27 16.11 -0.52
C VAL A 188 5.26 16.54 0.52
N ILE A 189 4.76 17.77 0.40
CA ILE A 189 3.74 18.34 1.27
C ILE A 189 2.75 19.08 0.38
N PHE A 190 1.46 18.84 0.58
CA PHE A 190 0.41 19.61 -0.07
C PHE A 190 -0.82 19.73 0.82
N PRO A 191 -1.50 20.89 0.82
CA PRO A 191 -2.77 21.05 1.50
C PRO A 191 -3.91 20.46 0.66
N VAL A 192 -4.85 19.80 1.33
CA VAL A 192 -6.12 19.33 0.76
C VAL A 192 -7.23 20.09 1.47
N ARG A 193 -8.02 20.87 0.73
CA ARG A 193 -9.16 21.57 1.34
C ARG A 193 -10.22 20.57 1.76
N ARG A 194 -10.85 20.78 2.92
CA ARG A 194 -12.03 20.01 3.31
C ARG A 194 -13.20 20.31 2.36
N PRO A 195 -14.14 19.38 2.17
CA PRO A 195 -15.32 19.65 1.36
C PRO A 195 -16.12 20.83 1.90
N SER A 196 -16.52 21.72 1.00
CA SER A 196 -17.58 22.70 1.23
C SER A 196 -18.88 22.25 0.56
N ASP A 197 -20.02 22.84 0.95
CA ASP A 197 -21.33 22.52 0.35
C ASP A 197 -21.33 22.71 -1.19
N SER A 198 -20.55 23.64 -1.74
CA SER A 198 -20.43 23.87 -3.18
C SER A 198 -19.52 22.86 -3.89
N ALA A 199 -18.42 22.43 -3.26
CA ALA A 199 -17.47 21.49 -3.85
C ALA A 199 -17.94 20.03 -3.77
N SER A 200 -18.64 19.68 -2.68
CA SER A 200 -19.21 18.34 -2.48
C SER A 200 -20.24 17.97 -3.54
N GLY A 201 -21.04 18.93 -4.02
CA GLY A 201 -22.00 18.73 -5.10
C GLY A 201 -21.36 18.34 -6.44
N THR A 202 -20.15 18.82 -6.73
CA THR A 202 -19.43 18.56 -7.99
C THR A 202 -18.75 17.19 -7.97
N ASP A 203 -18.07 16.83 -6.86
CA ASP A 203 -17.49 15.50 -6.65
C ASP A 203 -18.55 14.40 -6.77
N ARG A 204 -19.70 14.62 -6.13
CA ARG A 204 -20.82 13.67 -6.12
C ARG A 204 -21.50 13.49 -7.47
N GLN A 205 -21.45 14.50 -8.34
CA GLN A 205 -21.90 14.37 -9.72
C GLN A 205 -21.01 13.46 -10.57
N LEU A 206 -19.75 13.22 -10.19
CA LEU A 206 -18.92 12.20 -10.85
C LEU A 206 -19.39 10.78 -10.52
N PHE A 207 -20.11 10.60 -9.40
CA PHE A 207 -20.68 9.34 -8.96
C PHE A 207 -22.20 9.25 -9.21
N LYS A 208 -22.67 9.68 -10.39
CA LYS A 208 -24.09 9.63 -10.78
C LYS A 208 -24.68 8.25 -10.46
N GLY A 209 -25.82 8.21 -9.75
CA GLY A 209 -26.49 7.00 -9.30
C GLY A 209 -26.09 6.47 -7.91
N ARG A 210 -24.97 6.93 -7.32
CA ARG A 210 -24.52 6.56 -5.96
C ARG A 210 -24.51 7.73 -4.96
N ALA A 211 -24.55 8.96 -5.46
CA ALA A 211 -24.54 10.19 -4.65
C ALA A 211 -25.55 10.18 -3.49
N ALA A 212 -26.81 9.77 -3.74
CA ALA A 212 -27.85 9.75 -2.71
C ALA A 212 -27.58 8.75 -1.56
N ARG A 213 -26.93 7.60 -1.85
CA ARG A 213 -26.51 6.64 -0.81
C ARG A 213 -25.31 7.15 -0.01
N LEU A 214 -24.39 7.85 -0.67
CA LEU A 214 -23.22 8.46 -0.04
C LEU A 214 -23.64 9.62 0.90
N ASP A 215 -24.62 10.43 0.47
CA ASP A 215 -25.20 11.53 1.27
C ASP A 215 -25.82 11.04 2.58
N ALA A 216 -26.61 9.99 2.52
CA ALA A 216 -27.27 9.42 3.70
C ALA A 216 -26.28 8.75 4.68
N ALA A 217 -25.15 8.24 4.19
CA ALA A 217 -24.24 7.41 4.99
C ALA A 217 -23.02 8.16 5.57
N VAL A 218 -22.52 9.20 4.89
CA VAL A 218 -21.17 9.75 5.18
C VAL A 218 -21.17 11.24 5.53
N GLY A 219 -22.27 11.96 5.29
CA GLY A 219 -22.33 13.43 5.46
C GLY A 219 -21.70 14.19 4.29
N ARG A 220 -21.89 15.52 4.25
CA ARG A 220 -21.35 16.40 3.19
C ARG A 220 -19.97 16.99 3.51
N ASP A 221 -19.44 16.69 4.69
CA ASP A 221 -18.16 17.14 5.24
C ASP A 221 -16.97 16.25 4.86
N LYS A 222 -17.18 15.19 4.05
CA LYS A 222 -16.12 14.26 3.60
C LYS A 222 -16.10 14.11 2.08
N TRP A 223 -14.89 14.01 1.53
CA TRP A 223 -14.65 13.68 0.12
C TRP A 223 -15.01 12.23 -0.15
N VAL A 224 -15.48 11.95 -1.37
CA VAL A 224 -15.72 10.57 -1.78
C VAL A 224 -14.39 9.89 -2.08
N ALA A 225 -14.21 8.69 -1.52
CA ALA A 225 -13.06 7.84 -1.75
C ALA A 225 -13.49 6.50 -2.37
N GLN A 226 -12.58 5.89 -3.13
CA GLN A 226 -12.77 4.60 -3.78
C GLN A 226 -11.52 3.74 -3.65
N LEU A 227 -11.68 2.44 -3.86
CA LEU A 227 -10.60 1.47 -3.86
C LEU A 227 -10.34 1.00 -5.30
N ASP A 228 -9.07 1.05 -5.72
CA ASP A 228 -8.59 0.47 -6.98
C ASP A 228 -7.76 -0.79 -6.69
N VAL A 229 -8.04 -1.83 -7.46
CA VAL A 229 -7.52 -3.19 -7.35
C VAL A 229 -7.01 -3.70 -8.71
N SER A 230 -6.81 -2.80 -9.67
CA SER A 230 -6.32 -3.14 -11.00
C SER A 230 -4.85 -3.51 -11.00
N ASP A 231 -4.46 -4.32 -11.98
CA ASP A 231 -3.05 -4.72 -12.16
C ASP A 231 -2.14 -3.50 -12.37
N ASP A 232 -2.59 -2.50 -13.14
CA ASP A 232 -1.82 -1.26 -13.33
C ASP A 232 -1.49 -0.59 -12.00
N MET A 233 -2.50 -0.48 -11.13
CA MET A 233 -2.33 0.17 -9.84
C MET A 233 -1.42 -0.64 -8.92
N ARG A 234 -1.66 -1.95 -8.90
CA ARG A 234 -0.91 -2.92 -8.11
C ARG A 234 0.57 -2.94 -8.52
N LEU A 235 0.87 -2.90 -9.81
CA LEU A 235 2.24 -2.88 -10.36
C LEU A 235 2.89 -1.49 -10.31
N THR A 236 2.11 -0.41 -10.20
CA THR A 236 2.64 0.95 -10.07
C THR A 236 2.99 1.28 -8.63
N THR A 237 2.18 0.84 -7.67
CA THR A 237 2.32 1.17 -6.26
C THR A 237 3.06 0.10 -5.46
N GLY A 238 2.98 -1.17 -5.90
CA GLY A 238 3.39 -2.30 -5.09
C GLY A 238 2.40 -2.63 -3.97
N ALA A 239 1.11 -2.28 -4.11
CA ALA A 239 0.06 -2.62 -3.16
C ALA A 239 -1.11 -3.38 -3.82
N ASN A 240 -1.71 -4.35 -3.11
CA ASN A 240 -2.87 -5.08 -3.63
C ASN A 240 -4.15 -4.23 -3.69
N LEU A 241 -4.18 -3.13 -2.93
CA LEU A 241 -5.33 -2.25 -2.77
C LEU A 241 -4.85 -0.82 -2.67
N MET A 242 -5.37 0.06 -3.52
CA MET A 242 -5.09 1.49 -3.48
C MET A 242 -6.34 2.30 -3.17
N ALA A 243 -6.25 3.20 -2.19
CA ALA A 243 -7.29 4.16 -1.89
C ALA A 243 -7.08 5.45 -2.70
N TRP A 244 -8.11 5.86 -3.42
CA TRP A 244 -8.18 7.12 -4.13
C TRP A 244 -9.22 8.02 -3.50
N MET A 245 -8.92 9.30 -3.40
CA MET A 245 -9.89 10.32 -3.03
C MET A 245 -10.09 11.25 -4.22
N THR A 246 -11.34 11.55 -4.54
CA THR A 246 -11.65 12.49 -5.62
C THR A 246 -11.75 13.87 -5.02
N VAL A 247 -10.88 14.76 -5.49
CA VAL A 247 -10.84 16.15 -5.03
C VAL A 247 -10.96 17.06 -6.26
N PRO A 248 -12.05 17.83 -6.42
CA PRO A 248 -12.25 18.69 -7.57
C PRO A 248 -11.11 19.72 -7.71
N THR A 249 -10.53 19.82 -8.90
CA THR A 249 -9.39 20.71 -9.21
C THR A 249 -9.55 22.18 -8.83
N PRO A 250 -10.72 22.85 -8.99
CA PRO A 250 -10.87 24.25 -8.56
C PRO A 250 -10.96 24.44 -7.04
N PHE A 251 -11.02 23.36 -6.25
CA PHE A 251 -11.26 23.41 -4.80
C PHE A 251 -10.26 22.61 -3.97
N GLY A 252 -9.49 21.70 -4.59
CA GLY A 252 -8.75 20.66 -3.88
C GLY A 252 -7.34 20.99 -3.43
N PHE A 253 -6.63 21.80 -4.21
CA PHE A 253 -5.25 22.21 -3.93
C PHE A 253 -5.22 23.73 -3.93
N ALA A 254 -4.72 24.33 -2.84
CA ALA A 254 -4.90 25.75 -2.55
C ALA A 254 -4.43 26.70 -3.67
N ASP A 255 -3.52 26.29 -4.56
CA ASP A 255 -2.97 27.13 -5.64
C ASP A 255 -2.85 26.42 -7.00
N GLY A 256 -3.58 25.32 -7.20
CA GLY A 256 -3.23 24.34 -8.21
C GLY A 256 -1.93 23.65 -7.80
N LEU A 257 -1.82 22.34 -8.02
CA LEU A 257 -0.52 21.72 -7.83
C LEU A 257 0.42 22.34 -8.88
N GLY A 258 1.34 23.20 -8.45
CA GLY A 258 2.45 23.72 -9.27
C GLY A 258 3.43 22.63 -9.73
N PHE A 259 2.95 21.40 -9.95
CA PHE A 259 3.67 20.37 -10.67
C PHE A 259 3.64 20.75 -12.15
N ASP A 260 4.60 21.56 -12.55
CA ASP A 260 4.82 21.94 -13.95
C ASP A 260 5.30 20.76 -14.82
N GLY A 261 5.38 19.54 -14.27
CA GLY A 261 5.83 18.34 -14.95
C GLY A 261 7.29 18.42 -15.43
N ARG A 262 8.03 19.46 -15.05
CA ARG A 262 9.43 19.65 -15.45
C ARG A 262 10.34 19.07 -14.39
N GLY A 263 10.80 17.85 -14.64
CA GLY A 263 12.15 17.35 -14.35
C GLY A 263 12.67 17.23 -12.90
N ASP A 264 12.32 18.13 -11.98
CA ASP A 264 13.05 18.31 -10.73
C ASP A 264 12.22 18.01 -9.48
N SER A 265 10.94 17.63 -9.64
CA SER A 265 10.07 17.25 -8.52
C SER A 265 10.20 15.77 -8.16
N THR A 266 10.14 15.43 -6.86
CA THR A 266 10.05 14.04 -6.37
C THR A 266 8.70 13.36 -6.67
N VAL A 267 7.76 14.09 -7.24
CA VAL A 267 6.42 13.62 -7.55
C VAL A 267 6.37 13.04 -8.96
N LYS A 268 5.84 11.82 -9.05
CA LYS A 268 5.64 11.10 -10.31
C LYS A 268 4.17 11.15 -10.69
N VAL A 269 3.88 11.63 -11.90
CA VAL A 269 2.53 11.72 -12.43
C VAL A 269 2.29 10.56 -13.38
N TYR A 270 1.24 9.77 -13.11
CA TYR A 270 0.81 8.66 -13.97
C TYR A 270 -0.49 9.02 -14.68
N GLN A 271 -0.54 8.80 -15.98
CA GLN A 271 -1.77 8.90 -16.74
C GLN A 271 -2.36 7.51 -16.92
N VAL A 272 -3.49 7.24 -16.27
CA VAL A 272 -4.22 5.98 -16.45
C VAL A 272 -5.17 6.14 -17.64
N LEU A 273 -5.00 5.32 -18.68
CA LEU A 273 -5.94 5.23 -19.79
C LEU A 273 -7.21 4.49 -19.31
N GLY A 274 -8.39 4.96 -19.70
CA GLY A 274 -9.72 4.66 -19.13
C GLY A 274 -9.97 3.25 -18.59
N SER A 275 -10.59 3.20 -17.40
CA SER A 275 -10.88 1.99 -16.63
C SER A 275 -12.14 1.24 -17.11
N GLY A 276 -11.99 0.24 -17.97
CA GLY A 276 -13.03 -0.77 -18.21
C GLY A 276 -12.92 -1.94 -17.22
N GLY A 277 -13.90 -2.14 -16.33
CA GLY A 277 -14.18 -3.45 -15.69
C GLY A 277 -13.45 -3.84 -14.38
N LYS A 278 -13.02 -2.90 -13.53
CA LYS A 278 -12.05 -3.15 -12.44
C LYS A 278 -12.59 -3.79 -11.14
N GLY A 279 -13.88 -3.64 -10.79
CA GLY A 279 -14.41 -4.08 -9.48
C GLY A 279 -14.55 -5.59 -9.27
N GLN A 280 -14.64 -6.40 -10.33
CA GLN A 280 -14.89 -7.84 -10.23
C GLN A 280 -13.66 -8.67 -9.83
N ARG A 281 -12.44 -8.11 -9.98
CA ARG A 281 -11.19 -8.87 -9.81
C ARG A 281 -10.77 -9.06 -8.35
N PHE A 282 -11.00 -8.08 -7.47
CA PHE A 282 -10.70 -8.24 -6.03
C PHE A 282 -11.67 -9.20 -5.34
N LYS A 283 -12.95 -9.12 -5.72
CA LYS A 283 -13.95 -10.10 -5.28
C LYS A 283 -13.53 -11.52 -5.68
N LYS A 284 -13.19 -11.71 -6.95
CA LYS A 284 -12.67 -12.98 -7.46
C LYS A 284 -11.39 -13.43 -6.74
N TRP A 285 -10.42 -12.55 -6.49
CA TRP A 285 -9.19 -12.87 -5.76
C TRP A 285 -9.46 -13.33 -4.32
N ALA A 286 -10.33 -12.63 -3.60
CA ALA A 286 -10.69 -12.98 -2.23
C ALA A 286 -11.48 -14.29 -2.18
N GLU A 287 -12.42 -14.51 -3.10
CA GLU A 287 -13.18 -15.76 -3.26
C GLU A 287 -12.26 -16.95 -3.62
N GLU A 288 -11.37 -16.80 -4.60
CA GLU A 288 -10.41 -17.84 -5.03
C GLU A 288 -9.36 -18.17 -3.96
N SER A 289 -9.09 -17.21 -3.07
CA SER A 289 -8.17 -17.40 -1.94
C SER A 289 -8.87 -17.97 -0.70
N GLY A 290 -10.17 -18.26 -0.75
CA GLY A 290 -10.96 -18.76 0.37
C GLY A 290 -11.16 -17.75 1.50
N ASN A 291 -10.95 -16.45 1.23
CA ASN A 291 -11.07 -15.39 2.21
C ASN A 291 -12.51 -14.84 2.19
N GLY A 292 -13.24 -15.03 3.28
CA GLY A 292 -14.63 -14.59 3.44
C GLY A 292 -14.77 -13.08 3.17
N ILE A 293 -15.45 -12.73 2.08
CA ILE A 293 -15.80 -11.34 1.73
C ILE A 293 -17.29 -11.17 1.46
N GLU A 294 -18.11 -12.08 2.01
CA GLU A 294 -19.56 -11.96 1.94
C GLU A 294 -20.00 -10.64 2.60
N GLY A 295 -20.51 -9.70 1.79
CA GLY A 295 -21.02 -8.40 2.25
C GLY A 295 -20.29 -7.16 1.73
N LEU A 296 -19.15 -7.31 1.03
CA LEU A 296 -18.47 -6.17 0.39
C LEU A 296 -19.04 -5.91 -1.02
N ASP A 297 -19.78 -4.80 -1.19
CA ASP A 297 -20.35 -4.36 -2.47
C ASP A 297 -19.28 -3.64 -3.33
N PHE A 298 -18.54 -4.43 -4.12
CA PHE A 298 -17.65 -3.90 -5.16
C PHE A 298 -18.48 -3.55 -6.40
N GLY A 299 -19.16 -2.40 -6.36
CA GLY A 299 -20.09 -1.97 -7.40
C GLY A 299 -19.53 -2.08 -8.82
N ARG A 300 -20.37 -2.54 -9.76
CA ARG A 300 -20.06 -2.56 -11.20
C ARG A 300 -19.70 -1.14 -11.67
N ALA A 301 -18.54 -1.00 -12.30
CA ALA A 301 -18.21 0.19 -13.07
C ALA A 301 -18.91 0.07 -14.42
N GLU A 302 -20.02 0.78 -14.61
CA GLU A 302 -20.60 0.99 -15.92
C GLU A 302 -19.80 2.09 -16.63
N THR A 303 -19.33 1.78 -17.83
CA THR A 303 -18.69 2.73 -18.74
C THR A 303 -19.75 3.69 -19.26
N VAL A 304 -19.66 4.96 -18.89
CA VAL A 304 -20.43 6.03 -19.55
C VAL A 304 -19.55 6.54 -20.70
N GLY A 305 -20.01 6.30 -21.93
CA GLY A 305 -19.43 6.87 -23.15
C GLY A 305 -19.86 8.30 -23.40
#